data_AF-A0A2E5YE87-F1
#
_entry.id   AF-A0A2E5YE87-F1
#
_cell.length_a   1.000
_cell.length_b   1.000
_cell.length_c   1.000
_cell.angle_alpha   90.00
_cell.angle_beta   90.00
_cell.angle_gamma   90.00
#
_symmetry.space_group_name_H-M   'P 1'
#
loop_
_entity.id
_entity.type
_entity.pdbx_description
1 polymer ?
#
loop_
_entity_poly.entity_id
_entity_poly.type
_entity_poly.pdbx_seq_one_letter_code
_entity_poly.pdbx_strand_id
1 'polypeptide(L)'
;MRRLPNRVGRWAVHTHRYEKQGPGHHVQVDVKFPTPIGRNGEPEEIAELICFLLGPKARFIVGSTFSIDGGTDALLRTNDFPAPWNP
;
A
#
# COMPACT_ATOMS: atom_id res chain seq x y z
N MET A 1 -4.21 -21.34 17.29
CA MET A 1 -4.82 -20.06 16.84
C MET A 1 -4.24 -18.93 17.67
N ARG A 2 -3.44 -18.04 17.07
CA ARG A 2 -2.80 -16.92 17.77
C ARG A 2 -3.73 -15.70 17.65
N ARG A 3 -4.33 -15.26 18.76
CA ARG A 3 -5.17 -14.05 18.81
C ARG A 3 -4.31 -12.82 18.48
N LEU A 4 -4.76 -12.00 17.53
CA LEU A 4 -4.13 -10.72 17.23
C LEU A 4 -4.40 -9.71 18.36
N PRO A 5 -3.43 -8.85 18.71
CA PRO A 5 -3.53 -7.91 19.83
C PRO A 5 -4.51 -6.74 19.60
N ASN A 6 -5.17 -6.31 20.69
CA ASN A 6 -6.33 -5.40 20.77
C ASN A 6 -6.06 -3.90 20.49
N ARG A 7 -5.05 -3.51 19.71
CA ARG A 7 -4.83 -2.10 19.36
C ARG A 7 -4.49 -1.97 17.89
N VAL A 8 -5.53 -1.89 17.05
CA VAL A 8 -5.35 -1.77 15.61
C VAL A 8 -5.79 -0.37 15.18
N GLY A 9 -4.82 0.53 15.03
CA GLY A 9 -4.99 1.84 14.42
C GLY A 9 -5.36 1.74 12.94
N ARG A 10 -5.81 2.86 12.36
CA ARG A 10 -6.06 2.98 10.92
C ARG A 10 -4.72 3.03 10.19
N TRP A 11 -4.53 2.13 9.22
CA TRP A 11 -3.26 1.96 8.52
C TRP A 11 -3.35 2.34 7.03
N ALA A 12 -3.63 3.62 6.73
CA ALA A 12 -3.68 4.18 5.38
C ALA A 12 -2.86 5.47 5.31
N VAL A 13 -2.31 5.81 4.14
CA VAL A 13 -1.53 7.05 3.97
C VAL A 13 -2.43 8.25 4.22
N HIS A 14 -2.15 9.00 5.28
CA HIS A 14 -3.00 10.10 5.72
C HIS A 14 -2.91 11.28 4.76
N THR A 15 -3.96 11.51 3.98
CA THR A 15 -4.10 12.71 3.14
C THR A 15 -5.46 13.36 3.39
N HIS A 16 -5.60 14.66 3.07
CA HIS A 16 -6.87 15.38 3.15
C HIS A 16 -8.01 14.71 2.34
N ARG A 17 -7.67 13.88 1.34
CA ARG A 17 -8.67 13.09 0.58
C ARG A 17 -9.28 11.96 1.42
N TYR A 18 -8.54 11.38 2.37
CA TYR A 18 -9.05 10.35 3.29
C TYR A 18 -10.01 10.88 4.35
N GLU A 19 -10.04 12.19 4.57
CA GLU A 19 -10.86 12.82 5.61
C GLU A 19 -12.33 12.95 5.22
N LYS A 20 -12.66 12.86 3.93
CA LYS A 20 -14.05 12.99 3.43
C LYS A 20 -14.85 11.70 3.64
N GLN A 21 -15.56 11.61 4.77
CA GLN A 21 -16.64 10.66 4.99
C GLN A 21 -17.95 11.24 4.41
N GLY A 22 -18.26 10.92 3.15
CA GLY A 22 -19.55 11.26 2.52
C GLY A 22 -20.51 10.07 2.53
N PRO A 23 -21.84 10.26 2.69
CA PRO A 23 -22.80 9.17 2.59
C PRO A 23 -22.76 8.58 1.16
N GLY A 24 -22.49 7.28 1.04
CA GLY A 24 -22.45 6.58 -0.26
C GLY A 24 -21.10 6.57 -0.98
N HIS A 25 -20.03 7.12 -0.40
CA HIS A 25 -18.67 6.75 -0.84
C HIS A 25 -18.45 5.28 -0.49
N HIS A 26 -18.01 4.49 -1.49
CA HIS A 26 -17.49 3.11 -1.44
C HIS A 26 -17.43 2.59 -0.01
N VAL A 27 -18.19 1.53 0.34
CA VAL A 27 -18.13 0.87 1.65
C VAL A 27 -16.67 0.89 2.09
N GLN A 28 -16.33 1.81 3.01
CA GLN A 28 -15.02 1.87 3.63
C GLN A 28 -15.06 0.72 4.60
N VAL A 29 -15.00 -0.50 4.05
CA VAL A 29 -14.69 -1.67 4.84
C VAL A 29 -13.36 -1.28 5.46
N ASP A 30 -13.33 -1.20 6.77
CA ASP A 30 -12.16 -0.86 7.57
C ASP A 30 -11.20 -2.06 7.48
N VAL A 31 -10.76 -2.39 6.26
CA VAL A 31 -9.92 -3.52 5.93
C VAL A 31 -8.54 -3.15 6.40
N LYS A 32 -8.23 -3.65 7.58
CA LYS A 32 -6.88 -3.61 8.14
C LYS A 32 -6.05 -4.60 7.37
N PHE A 33 -5.33 -4.10 6.38
CA PHE A 33 -4.28 -4.88 5.74
C PHE A 33 -3.08 -4.99 6.68
N PRO A 34 -2.41 -6.15 6.74
CA PRO A 34 -1.24 -6.30 7.58
C PRO A 34 -0.07 -5.55 6.95
N THR A 35 0.48 -4.58 7.68
CA THR A 35 1.64 -3.80 7.24
C THR A 35 2.88 -4.26 8.03
N PRO A 36 3.78 -5.06 7.46
CA PRO A 36 4.98 -5.56 8.15
C PRO A 36 5.85 -4.48 8.81
N ILE A 37 5.95 -3.29 8.19
CA ILE A 37 6.72 -2.17 8.77
C ILE A 37 6.14 -1.63 10.08
N GLY A 38 4.91 -2.03 10.45
CA GLY A 38 4.30 -1.75 11.75
C GLY A 38 3.86 -0.30 11.97
N ARG A 39 3.87 0.53 10.92
CA ARG A 39 3.41 1.92 10.95
C ARG A 39 2.67 2.33 9.67
N ASN A 40 2.04 3.49 9.73
CA ASN A 40 1.49 4.16 8.56
C ASN A 40 2.61 4.55 7.59
N GLY A 41 2.29 4.50 6.30
CA GLY A 41 3.09 5.18 5.29
C GLY A 41 2.80 6.68 5.33
N GLU A 42 3.83 7.48 5.12
CA GLU A 42 3.72 8.92 5.00
C GLU A 42 3.67 9.32 3.50
N PRO A 43 2.96 10.40 3.13
CA PRO A 43 2.90 10.89 1.75
C PRO A 43 4.29 11.11 1.12
N GLU A 44 5.25 11.55 1.94
CA GLU A 44 6.63 11.81 1.54
C GLU A 44 7.33 10.55 1.02
N GLU A 45 7.05 9.37 1.57
CA GLU A 45 7.68 8.12 1.14
C GLU A 45 7.25 7.73 -0.27
N ILE A 46 6.01 8.05 -0.65
CA ILE A 46 5.52 7.87 -2.03
C ILE A 46 6.15 8.93 -2.93
N ALA A 47 6.18 10.19 -2.49
CA ALA A 47 6.73 11.30 -3.25
C ALA A 47 8.23 11.09 -3.56
N GLU A 48 9.00 10.58 -2.61
CA GLU A 48 10.42 10.28 -2.78
C GLU A 48 10.67 9.25 -3.88
N LEU A 49 9.88 8.17 -3.94
CA LEU A 49 10.00 7.20 -5.04
C LEU A 49 9.65 7.85 -6.38
N ILE A 50 8.59 8.65 -6.44
CA ILE A 50 8.21 9.37 -7.67
C ILE A 50 9.34 10.29 -8.13
N CYS A 51 9.92 11.08 -7.22
CA CYS A 51 11.06 11.95 -7.52
C CYS A 51 12.26 11.16 -8.04
N PHE A 52 12.57 9.99 -7.47
CA PHE A 52 13.60 9.10 -7.99
C PHE A 52 13.28 8.62 -9.42
N LEU A 53 12.04 8.16 -9.66
CA LEU A 53 11.61 7.65 -10.97
C LEU A 53 11.60 8.72 -12.07
N LEU A 54 11.40 9.99 -11.71
CA LEU A 54 11.52 11.12 -12.63
C LEU A 54 12.98 11.55 -12.86
N GLY A 55 13.92 11.00 -12.10
CA GLY A 55 15.34 11.34 -12.16
C GLY A 55 16.12 10.61 -13.26
N PRO A 56 17.33 11.09 -13.59
CA PRO A 56 18.17 10.50 -14.64
C PRO A 56 18.64 9.08 -14.33
N LYS A 57 18.58 8.66 -13.06
CA LYS A 57 18.97 7.30 -12.63
C LYS A 57 17.93 6.24 -12.98
N ALA A 58 16.69 6.64 -13.26
CA ALA A 58 15.59 5.72 -13.56
C ALA A 58 15.37 5.48 -15.05
N ARG A 59 16.24 5.99 -15.95
CA ARG A 59 16.03 5.99 -17.41
C ARG A 59 15.88 4.60 -18.07
N PHE A 60 16.25 3.53 -17.38
CA PHE A 60 16.09 2.16 -17.87
C PHE A 60 14.95 1.39 -17.16
N ILE A 61 14.20 2.06 -16.28
CA ILE A 61 13.02 1.50 -15.62
C ILE A 61 11.82 1.80 -16.51
N VAL A 62 11.33 0.79 -17.23
CA VAL A 62 10.21 0.92 -18.16
C VAL A 62 9.24 -0.24 -17.95
N GLY A 63 7.93 0.06 -17.91
CA GLY A 63 6.89 -0.97 -17.77
C GLY A 63 6.88 -1.67 -16.41
N SER A 64 7.50 -1.08 -15.38
CA SER A 64 7.57 -1.66 -14.04
C SER A 64 6.45 -1.17 -13.13
N THR A 65 6.03 -2.01 -12.18
CA THR A 65 5.09 -1.66 -11.11
C THR A 65 5.81 -1.76 -9.77
N PHE A 66 5.61 -0.78 -8.89
CA PHE A 66 6.23 -0.72 -7.57
C PHE A 66 5.15 -0.69 -6.48
N SER A 67 5.20 -1.64 -5.54
CA SER A 67 4.36 -1.63 -4.34
C SER A 67 5.00 -0.75 -3.25
N ILE A 68 4.24 0.21 -2.71
CA ILE A 68 4.68 1.13 -1.65
C ILE A 68 3.67 1.08 -0.49
N ASP A 69 3.65 -0.04 0.23
CA ASP A 69 2.57 -0.37 1.16
C ASP A 69 3.08 -0.93 2.51
N GLY A 70 4.35 -0.67 2.82
CA GLY A 70 5.01 -1.17 4.03
C GLY A 70 5.18 -2.68 4.09
N GLY A 71 5.09 -3.38 2.95
CA GLY A 71 5.29 -4.83 2.81
C GLY A 71 4.00 -5.65 2.79
N THR A 72 2.85 -4.99 2.69
CA THR A 72 1.54 -5.64 2.73
C THR A 72 1.40 -6.67 1.60
N ASP A 73 1.68 -6.27 0.36
CA ASP A 73 1.61 -7.12 -0.83
C ASP A 73 2.56 -8.32 -0.70
N ALA A 74 3.81 -8.09 -0.30
CA ALA A 74 4.79 -9.16 -0.09
C ALA A 74 4.38 -10.18 0.98
N LEU A 75 3.68 -9.73 2.03
CA LEU A 75 3.16 -10.60 3.08
C LEU A 75 1.91 -11.38 2.62
N LEU A 76 1.01 -10.73 1.89
CA LEU A 76 -0.25 -11.36 1.47
C LEU A 76 -0.08 -12.27 0.25
N ARG A 77 0.90 -11.97 -0.60
CA ARG A 77 1.15 -12.62 -1.88
C ARG A 77 2.53 -13.29 -1.93
N THR A 78 3.00 -13.80 -0.79
CA THR A 78 4.37 -14.33 -0.63
C THR A 78 4.76 -15.39 -1.67
N ASN A 79 3.80 -16.20 -2.12
CA ASN A 79 4.04 -17.27 -3.10
C ASN A 79 3.40 -16.99 -4.46
N ASP A 80 2.86 -15.78 -4.68
CA ASP A 80 2.32 -15.43 -5.98
C ASP A 80 3.43 -14.99 -6.91
N PHE A 81 3.40 -15.58 -8.10
CA PHE A 81 4.16 -15.12 -9.25
C PHE A 81 3.17 -14.51 -10.24
N PRO A 82 3.54 -13.48 -11.04
CA PRO A 82 2.71 -13.02 -12.14
C PRO A 82 2.39 -14.19 -13.08
N ALA A 83 1.19 -14.72 -12.93
CA ALA A 83 0.64 -15.74 -13.80
C ALA A 83 -0.26 -15.06 -14.83
N PRO A 84 -0.29 -15.55 -16.07
CA PRO A 84 -1.34 -15.18 -17.00
C PRO A 84 -2.70 -15.43 -16.35
N TRP A 85 -3.61 -14.47 -16.48
CA TRP A 85 -4.98 -14.69 -16.02
C TRP A 85 -5.58 -15.88 -16.77
N ASN A 86 -6.02 -16.89 -16.03
CA ASN A 86 -6.69 -18.06 -16.59
C ASN A 86 -8.16 -18.04 -16.13
N PRO A 87 -9.12 -17.78 -17.04
CA PRO A 87 -10.54 -17.76 -16.72
C PRO A 87 -11.07 -19.08 -16.16
#